data_AF-A0A3B8J099-F1
#
_entry.id   AF-A0A3B8J099-F1
#
_cell.length_a   1.000
_cell.length_b   1.000
_cell.length_c   1.000
_cell.angle_alpha   90.00
_cell.angle_beta   90.00
_cell.angle_gamma   90.00
#
_symmetry.space_group_name_H-M   'P 1'
#
loop_
_entity.id
_entity.type
_entity.pdbx_description
1 polymer ?
#
loop_
_entity_poly.entity_id
_entity_poly.type
_entity_poly.pdbx_seq_one_letter_code
_entity_poly.pdbx_strand_id
1 'polypeptide(L)' 'MTLIKSISGIRGTIGGRVDESLTPIDVVKFTAAFGTWIVETTGIAKVVIGRDARPSGGMINHLVAATLQGLG' A
#
# COMPACT_ATOMS: atom_id res chain seq x y z
N MET A 1 -5.70 14.21 9.83
CA MET A 1 -4.27 14.52 9.64
C MET A 1 -3.93 14.12 8.21
N THR A 2 -3.25 14.98 7.45
CA THR A 2 -3.10 14.85 5.99
C THR A 2 -2.35 13.58 5.58
N LEU A 3 -2.80 12.94 4.49
CA LEU A 3 -2.07 11.89 3.80
C LEU A 3 -0.81 12.47 3.13
N ILE A 4 0.36 12.07 3.62
CA ILE A 4 1.66 12.52 3.13
C ILE A 4 2.13 11.55 2.04
N LYS A 5 2.50 12.11 0.89
CA LYS A 5 3.08 11.40 -0.26
C LYS A 5 4.45 12.04 -0.52
N SER A 6 5.54 11.33 -0.25
CA SER A 6 6.89 11.89 -0.45
C SER A 6 7.89 10.86 -0.93
N ILE A 7 9.14 11.28 -1.15
CA ILE A 7 10.27 10.41 -1.53
C ILE A 7 10.50 9.27 -0.53
N SER A 8 10.06 9.42 0.73
CA SER A 8 10.16 8.39 1.76
C SER A 8 8.90 7.52 1.87
N GLY A 9 8.01 7.58 0.88
CA GLY A 9 6.78 6.79 0.82
C GLY A 9 5.52 7.51 1.30
N ILE A 10 4.49 6.71 1.59
CA ILE A 10 3.12 7.15 1.88
C ILE A 10 2.85 6.99 3.37
N ARG A 11 2.42 8.05 4.04
CA ARG A 11 2.20 8.09 5.49
C ARG A 11 0.91 8.81 5.84
N GLY A 12 0.17 8.30 6.82
CA GLY A 12 -1.06 8.95 7.28
C GLY A 12 -1.62 8.26 8.51
N THR A 13 -2.66 8.87 9.09
CA THR A 13 -3.45 8.24 10.16
C THR A 13 -4.38 7.20 9.56
N ILE A 14 -4.55 6.06 10.23
CA ILE A 14 -5.45 4.99 9.77
C ILE A 14 -6.91 5.47 9.85
N GLY A 15 -7.65 5.29 8.75
CA GLY A 15 -9.06 5.69 8.65
C GLY A 15 -9.23 7.11 8.12
N GLY A 16 -10.35 7.77 8.46
CA GLY A 16 -10.68 9.10 7.95
C GLY A 16 -11.25 9.10 6.53
N ARG A 17 -11.09 10.23 5.83
CA ARG A 17 -11.54 10.40 4.44
C ARG A 17 -10.46 9.92 3.47
N VAL A 18 -10.90 9.30 2.37
CA VAL A 18 -10.03 8.86 1.27
C VAL A 18 -9.23 10.05 0.73
N ASP A 19 -7.97 9.81 0.34
CA ASP A 19 -7.00 10.81 -0.14
C ASP A 19 -6.60 11.90 0.89
N GLU A 20 -7.29 12.03 2.03
CA GLU A 20 -6.96 12.95 3.11
C GLU A 20 -6.26 12.27 4.30
N SER A 21 -6.40 10.95 4.44
CA SER A 21 -5.78 10.11 5.48
C SER A 21 -5.40 8.74 4.89
N LEU A 22 -4.80 7.84 5.67
CA LEU A 22 -4.42 6.52 5.19
C LEU A 22 -5.59 5.55 5.35
N THR A 23 -6.48 5.52 4.35
CA THR A 23 -7.63 4.61 4.34
C THR A 23 -7.30 3.25 3.70
N PRO A 24 -8.11 2.20 3.94
CA PRO A 24 -7.96 0.94 3.22
C PRO A 24 -7.99 1.09 1.70
N ILE A 25 -8.82 1.99 1.17
CA ILE A 25 -8.92 2.26 -0.27
C ILE A 25 -7.62 2.86 -0.80
N ASP A 26 -7.01 3.78 -0.06
CA ASP A 26 -5.72 4.37 -0.43
C ASP A 26 -4.62 3.29 -0.47
N VAL A 27 -4.59 2.40 0.52
CA VAL A 27 -3.62 1.29 0.56
C VAL A 27 -3.76 0.41 -0.68
N VAL A 28 -4.98 0.01 -1.04
CA VAL A 28 -5.23 -0.78 -2.25
C VAL A 28 -4.82 -0.02 -3.51
N LYS A 29 -5.25 1.25 -3.64
CA LYS A 29 -4.93 2.11 -4.80
C LYS A 29 -3.43 2.23 -5.06
N PHE A 30 -2.66 2.56 -4.03
CA PHE A 30 -1.21 2.73 -4.18
C PHE A 30 -0.46 1.40 -4.32
N THR A 31 -0.94 0.34 -3.67
CA THR A 31 -0.37 -1.00 -3.83
C THR A 31 -0.58 -1.52 -5.25
N ALA A 32 -1.78 -1.35 -5.80
CA ALA A 32 -2.10 -1.76 -7.15
C ALA A 32 -1.23 -0.99 -8.16
N ALA A 33 -1.13 0.33 -8.01
CA ALA A 33 -0.28 1.16 -8.86
C ALA A 33 1.20 0.71 -8.81
N PHE A 34 1.74 0.40 -7.62
CA PHE A 34 3.10 -0.11 -7.48
C PHE A 34 3.28 -1.48 -8.14
N GLY A 35 2.34 -2.42 -7.92
CA GLY A 35 2.39 -3.77 -8.49
C GLY A 35 2.35 -3.76 -10.02
N THR A 36 1.50 -2.94 -10.62
CA THR A 36 1.48 -2.75 -12.08
C THR A 36 2.79 -2.16 -12.57
N TRP A 37 3.26 -1.08 -11.94
CA TRP A 37 4.48 -0.38 -12.36
C TRP A 37 5.73 -1.26 -12.30
N ILE A 38 5.90 -2.07 -11.24
CA ILE A 38 7.11 -2.90 -11.10
C ILE A 38 7.16 -4.00 -12.16
N VAL A 39 6.02 -4.62 -12.49
CA VAL A 39 5.93 -5.63 -13.54
C VAL A 39 6.19 -5.02 -14.90
N GLU A 40 5.59 -3.87 -15.22
CA GLU A 40 5.81 -3.16 -16.48
C GLU A 40 7.27 -2.72 -16.67
N THR A 41 7.91 -2.27 -15.58
CA THR A 41 9.26 -1.70 -15.65
C THR A 41 10.36 -2.76 -15.62
N THR A 42 10.15 -3.86 -14.88
CA THR A 42 11.21 -4.84 -14.60
C THR A 42 10.90 -6.26 -15.08
N GLY A 43 9.64 -6.58 -15.38
CA GLY A 43 9.18 -7.94 -15.63
C GLY A 43 9.16 -8.86 -14.41
N ILE A 44 9.43 -8.36 -13.20
CA ILE A 44 9.49 -9.15 -11.97
C ILE A 44 8.17 -9.05 -11.20
N ALA A 45 7.46 -10.18 -11.07
CA ALA A 45 6.20 -10.29 -10.31
C ALA A 45 6.40 -10.78 -8.85
N LYS A 46 7.64 -10.80 -8.35
CA LYS A 46 7.96 -11.27 -7.00
C LYS A 46 8.22 -10.09 -6.06
N VAL A 47 7.32 -9.88 -5.10
CA VAL A 47 7.41 -8.82 -4.09
C VAL A 47 7.50 -9.42 -2.68
N VAL A 48 8.41 -8.91 -1.86
CA VAL A 48 8.51 -9.25 -0.44
C VAL A 48 7.92 -8.11 0.39
N ILE A 49 7.04 -8.44 1.33
CA ILE A 49 6.34 -7.47 2.18
C ILE A 49 6.82 -7.63 3.62
N GLY A 50 7.05 -6.50 4.30
CA GLY A 50 7.39 -6.45 5.72
C GLY A 50 6.58 -5.38 6.45
N ARG A 51 6.46 -5.50 7.77
CA ARG A 51 5.76 -4.52 8.62
C ARG A 51 6.45 -4.35 9.97
N ASP A 52 6.16 -3.23 10.64
CA ASP A 52 6.56 -3.01 12.02
C ASP A 52 5.55 -3.63 13.02
N ALA A 53 5.75 -3.35 14.32
CA ALA A 53 4.95 -3.89 15.42
C ALA A 53 3.62 -3.15 15.66
N ARG A 54 3.24 -2.14 14.85
CA ARG A 54 2.01 -1.39 15.08
C ARG A 54 0.77 -2.30 14.98
N PRO A 55 -0.25 -2.12 15.83
CA PRO A 55 -1.47 -2.93 15.79
C PRO A 55 -2.17 -2.92 14.42
N SER A 56 -2.19 -1.76 13.75
CA SER A 56 -2.76 -1.63 12.40
C SER A 56 -1.97 -2.35 11.31
N GLY A 57 -0.72 -2.74 11.58
CA GLY A 57 0.18 -3.35 10.60
C GLY A 57 -0.36 -4.67 10.04
N GLY A 58 -1.07 -5.47 10.84
CA GLY A 58 -1.68 -6.72 10.38
C GLY A 58 -2.72 -6.48 9.28
N MET A 59 -3.63 -5.52 9.50
CA MET A 59 -4.64 -5.14 8.51
C MET A 59 -3.99 -4.60 7.22
N ILE A 60 -3.02 -3.70 7.35
CA ILE A 60 -2.32 -3.12 6.19
C ILE A 60 -1.61 -4.21 5.39
N ASN A 61 -0.92 -5.13 6.08
CA ASN A 61 -0.22 -6.24 5.41
C ASN A 61 -1.17 -7.15 4.62
N HIS A 62 -2.35 -7.47 5.17
CA HIS A 62 -3.35 -8.26 4.45
C HIS A 62 -3.89 -7.53 3.22
N LEU A 63 -4.17 -6.23 3.32
CA LEU A 63 -4.62 -5.43 2.17
C LEU A 63 -3.56 -5.40 1.06
N VAL A 64 -2.30 -5.16 1.43
CA VAL A 64 -1.19 -5.12 0.47
C VAL A 64 -1.03 -6.48 -0.21
N ALA A 65 -0.95 -7.56 0.57
CA ALA A 65 -0.77 -8.90 0.04
C ALA A 65 -1.92 -9.33 -0.89
N ALA A 66 -3.17 -9.12 -0.48
CA ALA A 66 -4.34 -9.46 -1.29
C ALA A 66 -4.41 -8.63 -2.58
N THR A 67 -4.04 -7.34 -2.51
CA THR A 67 -4.02 -6.47 -3.69
C THR A 67 -2.99 -6.95 -4.71
N LEU A 68 -1.76 -7.24 -4.26
CA LEU A 68 -0.71 -7.73 -5.16
C LEU A 68 -1.06 -9.08 -5.78
N GLN A 69 -1.59 -10.02 -4.98
CA GLN A 69 -2.06 -11.31 -5.50
C GLN A 69 -3.22 -11.18 -6.49
N GLY A 70 -4.08 -10.17 -6.32
CA GLY A 70 -5.20 -9.90 -7.22
C GLY A 70 -4.80 -9.32 -8.58
N LEU A 71 -3.56 -8.83 -8.73
CA LEU A 71 -3.05 -8.32 -10.00
C LEU A 71 -2.54 -9.42 -10.95
N GLY A 72 -2.25 -10.61 -10.44
CA GLY A 72 -1.60 -11.72 -11.16
C GLY A 72 -0.11 -11.82 -10.86
#